data_AF-A0A1H6E3R2-F1
#
_entry.id   AF-A0A1H6E3R2-F1
#
_cell.length_a   1.000
_cell.length_b   1.000
_cell.length_c   1.000
_cell.angle_alpha   90.00
_cell.angle_beta   90.00
_cell.angle_gamma   90.00
#
_symmetry.space_group_name_H-M   'P 1'
#
loop_
_entity.id
_entity.type
_entity.pdbx_description
1 polymer ?
#
loop_
_entity_poly.entity_id
_entity_poly.type
_entity_poly.pdbx_seq_one_letter_code
_entity_poly.pdbx_strand_id
1 'polypeptide(L)'
;MTSLMKKLMVAVAAAALAGSGVAAAVALPASAGVTDQRGALFDGFAKNIDENVALAEAEAAARQNALEHGFTECNVFESVTSQNARGVWFAVVAVLCQARAA
;
A
#
# COMPACT_ATOMS: atom_id res chain seq x y z
N MET A 1 33.86 2.18 27.00
CA MET A 1 32.48 1.71 26.74
C MET A 1 31.92 2.27 25.42
N THR A 2 32.59 2.12 24.28
CA THR A 2 32.16 2.79 23.02
C THR A 2 32.47 2.02 21.73
N SER A 3 32.96 0.78 21.80
CA SER A 3 33.38 0.03 20.60
C SER A 3 32.38 -1.06 20.15
N LEU A 4 31.58 -1.61 21.08
CA LEU A 4 30.59 -2.65 20.73
C LEU A 4 29.35 -2.11 20.00
N MET A 5 28.88 -0.90 20.32
CA MET A 5 27.71 -0.31 19.66
C MET A 5 27.95 0.06 18.19
N LYS A 6 29.19 0.39 17.80
CA LYS A 6 29.52 0.76 16.41
C LYS A 6 29.53 -0.45 15.47
N LYS A 7 29.89 -1.64 15.95
CA LYS A 7 29.84 -2.86 15.14
C LYS A 7 28.41 -3.39 14.94
N LEU A 8 27.53 -3.19 15.92
CA LEU A 8 26.12 -3.57 15.78
C LEU A 8 25.41 -2.71 14.72
N MET A 9 25.71 -1.42 14.63
CA MET A 9 25.08 -0.53 13.64
C MET A 9 25.55 -0.77 12.19
N VAL A 10 26.73 -1.36 11.96
CA VAL A 10 27.21 -1.67 10.60
C VAL A 10 26.65 -3.01 10.10
N ALA A 11 26.38 -3.96 10.99
CA ALA A 11 25.70 -5.20 10.61
C ALA A 11 24.23 -4.96 10.20
N VAL A 12 23.57 -3.99 10.85
CA VAL A 12 22.23 -3.47 10.48
C VAL A 12 22.33 -2.42 9.36
N ALA A 13 23.32 -2.49 8.48
CA ALA A 13 23.32 -1.71 7.24
C ALA A 13 23.55 -2.61 6.03
N ALA A 14 24.35 -3.68 6.20
CA ALA A 14 24.58 -4.65 5.13
C ALA A 14 23.36 -5.53 4.83
N ALA A 15 22.49 -5.82 5.81
CA ALA A 15 21.23 -6.54 5.56
C ALA A 15 20.15 -5.67 4.89
N ALA A 16 20.31 -4.34 4.89
CA ALA A 16 19.36 -3.42 4.27
C ALA A 16 19.70 -3.09 2.81
N LEU A 17 20.95 -3.34 2.36
CA LEU A 17 21.39 -2.98 1.01
C LEU A 17 21.49 -4.15 0.01
N ALA A 18 21.36 -5.41 0.45
CA ALA A 18 21.37 -6.56 -0.45
C ALA A 18 20.06 -6.75 -1.27
N GLY A 19 19.07 -5.87 -1.09
CA GLY A 19 17.83 -5.86 -1.87
C GLY A 19 17.73 -4.71 -2.88
N SER A 20 18.80 -3.92 -3.07
CA SER A 20 18.79 -2.68 -3.86
C SER A 20 18.82 -2.93 -5.38
N GLY A 21 17.89 -3.74 -5.88
CA GLY A 21 17.51 -3.81 -7.30
C GLY A 21 16.50 -2.71 -7.60
N VAL A 22 16.89 -1.44 -7.45
CA VAL A 22 16.07 -0.30 -7.80
C VAL A 22 16.06 -0.12 -9.32
N ALA A 23 15.06 -0.71 -9.97
CA ALA A 23 14.52 -0.21 -11.21
C ALA A 23 13.10 0.30 -10.93
N ALA A 24 13.03 1.62 -10.77
CA ALA A 24 11.87 2.51 -10.89
C ALA A 24 10.48 1.87 -11.06
N ALA A 25 9.62 2.03 -10.05
CA ALA A 25 8.34 2.72 -10.16
C ALA A 25 7.64 2.73 -8.78
N VAL A 26 7.28 3.94 -8.33
CA VAL A 26 6.25 4.25 -7.33
C VAL A 26 6.27 3.45 -6.00
N ALA A 27 6.83 4.08 -4.97
CA ALA A 27 6.79 3.59 -3.60
C ALA A 27 5.35 3.60 -3.05
N LEU A 28 4.68 2.44 -3.10
CA LEU A 28 3.64 2.05 -2.15
C LEU A 28 4.33 1.54 -0.87
N PRO A 29 3.90 1.95 0.34
CA PRO A 29 4.52 1.50 1.58
C PRO A 29 4.31 -0.01 1.78
N ALA A 30 5.42 -0.76 1.70
CA ALA A 30 5.48 -2.17 2.05
C ALA A 30 5.47 -2.32 3.57
N SER A 31 4.27 -2.31 4.16
CA SER A 31 4.05 -2.72 5.54
C SER A 31 3.76 -4.21 5.62
N ALA A 32 4.61 -4.89 6.40
CA ALA A 32 4.39 -6.18 7.04
C ALA A 32 4.37 -7.44 6.13
N GLY A 33 5.38 -8.28 6.32
CA GLY A 33 5.34 -9.66 5.87
C GLY A 33 4.17 -10.40 6.51
N VAL A 34 3.17 -10.73 5.68
CA VAL A 34 2.25 -11.84 5.91
C VAL A 34 2.65 -12.93 4.92
N THR A 35 3.46 -13.87 5.38
CA THR A 35 3.64 -15.15 4.69
C THR A 35 2.45 -16.03 5.05
N ASP A 36 1.35 -15.94 4.31
CA ASP A 36 0.60 -17.09 3.76
C ASP A 36 -0.62 -16.60 2.94
N GLN A 37 -0.85 -17.25 1.79
CA GLN A 37 -2.12 -17.30 1.01
C GLN A 37 -2.44 -16.17 0.01
N ARG A 38 -1.83 -16.26 -1.19
CA ARG A 38 -2.40 -15.86 -2.51
C ARG A 38 -3.29 -14.60 -2.53
N GLY A 39 -2.89 -13.55 -1.81
CA GLY A 39 -3.61 -12.29 -1.81
C GLY A 39 -3.08 -11.36 -2.91
N ALA A 40 -3.97 -10.71 -3.65
CA ALA A 40 -3.62 -9.64 -4.59
C ALA A 40 -4.03 -8.28 -4.01
N LEU A 41 -3.17 -7.28 -4.17
CA LEU A 41 -3.45 -5.90 -3.76
C LEU A 41 -3.87 -5.09 -4.99
N PHE A 42 -4.93 -4.31 -4.85
CA PHE A 42 -5.40 -3.38 -5.87
C PHE A 42 -5.63 -2.01 -5.25
N ASP A 43 -5.18 -0.97 -5.93
CA ASP A 43 -5.36 0.41 -5.52
C ASP A 43 -6.41 1.13 -6.36
N GLY A 44 -6.99 2.15 -5.74
CA GLY A 44 -7.91 3.08 -6.36
C GLY A 44 -7.69 4.48 -5.83
N PHE A 45 -7.93 5.46 -6.69
CA PHE A 45 -7.71 6.87 -6.41
C PHE A 45 -8.95 7.68 -6.74
N ALA A 46 -9.28 8.65 -5.89
CA ALA A 46 -10.31 9.63 -6.16
C ALA A 46 -10.00 10.98 -5.53
N LYS A 47 -10.74 12.00 -5.98
CA LYS A 47 -10.66 13.36 -5.47
C LYS A 47 -12.04 13.93 -5.32
N ASN A 48 -12.31 14.58 -4.18
CA ASN A 48 -13.61 15.18 -3.93
C ASN A 48 -13.48 16.35 -2.94
N ILE A 49 -14.47 17.23 -2.90
CA ILE A 49 -14.55 18.30 -1.88
C ILE A 49 -14.91 17.72 -0.50
N ASP A 50 -15.57 16.56 -0.46
CA ASP A 50 -15.87 15.82 0.76
C ASP A 50 -14.91 14.64 0.95
N GLU A 51 -14.34 14.48 2.14
CA GLU A 51 -13.37 13.42 2.44
C GLU A 51 -14.00 12.02 2.33
N ASN A 52 -15.22 11.85 2.84
CA ASN A 52 -15.89 10.55 2.85
C ASN A 52 -16.27 10.12 1.43
N VAL A 53 -16.69 11.08 0.60
CA VAL A 53 -16.94 10.80 -0.82
C VAL A 53 -15.65 10.44 -1.54
N ALA A 54 -14.53 11.15 -1.29
CA ALA A 54 -13.24 10.81 -1.88
C ALA A 54 -12.79 9.38 -1.47
N LEU A 55 -12.93 9.02 -0.20
CA LEU A 55 -12.62 7.67 0.30
C LEU A 55 -13.51 6.61 -0.36
N ALA A 56 -14.82 6.84 -0.42
CA ALA A 56 -15.77 5.90 -1.00
C ALA A 56 -15.52 5.69 -2.51
N GLU A 57 -15.23 6.77 -3.25
CA GLU A 57 -14.90 6.70 -4.67
C GLU A 57 -13.56 5.98 -4.91
N ALA A 58 -12.55 6.24 -4.07
CA ALA A 58 -11.26 5.56 -4.15
C ALA A 58 -11.38 4.06 -3.83
N GLU A 59 -12.18 3.67 -2.83
CA GLU A 59 -12.46 2.27 -2.53
C GLU A 59 -13.22 1.61 -3.70
N ALA A 60 -14.24 2.28 -4.25
CA ALA A 60 -14.97 1.77 -5.40
C ALA A 60 -14.03 1.56 -6.60
N ALA A 61 -13.13 2.49 -6.88
CA ALA A 61 -12.12 2.35 -7.93
C ALA A 61 -11.18 1.15 -7.67
N ALA A 62 -10.72 0.97 -6.43
CA ALA A 62 -9.85 -0.14 -6.05
C ALA A 62 -10.56 -1.50 -6.23
N ARG A 63 -11.84 -1.57 -5.87
CA ARG A 63 -12.69 -2.76 -6.07
C ARG A 63 -12.99 -3.01 -7.54
N GLN A 64 -13.21 -1.98 -8.36
CA GLN A 64 -13.38 -2.15 -9.81
C GLN A 64 -12.11 -2.70 -10.45
N ASN A 65 -10.95 -2.16 -10.09
CA ASN A 65 -9.66 -2.67 -10.54
C ASN A 65 -9.51 -4.17 -10.18
N ALA A 66 -9.80 -4.54 -8.92
CA ALA A 66 -9.82 -5.94 -8.51
C ALA A 66 -10.78 -6.81 -9.35
N LEU A 67 -11.98 -6.32 -9.66
CA LEU A 67 -12.98 -7.01 -10.49
C LEU A 67 -12.50 -7.23 -11.93
N GLU A 68 -11.82 -6.25 -12.53
CA GLU A 68 -11.20 -6.39 -13.86
C GLU A 68 -10.14 -7.50 -13.88
N HIS A 69 -9.51 -7.76 -12.74
CA HIS A 69 -8.56 -8.86 -12.54
C HIS A 69 -9.21 -10.17 -12.04
N GLY A 70 -10.54 -10.22 -11.95
CA GLY A 70 -11.29 -11.43 -11.57
C GLY A 70 -11.39 -11.69 -10.06
N PHE A 71 -11.10 -10.69 -9.24
CA PHE A 71 -11.23 -10.76 -7.79
C PHE A 71 -12.53 -10.11 -7.33
N THR A 72 -13.36 -10.85 -6.59
CA THR A 72 -14.65 -10.37 -6.07
C THR A 72 -14.67 -10.18 -4.56
N GLU A 73 -13.76 -10.83 -3.85
CA GLU A 73 -13.69 -10.81 -2.38
C GLU A 73 -12.46 -10.05 -1.91
N CYS A 74 -12.67 -8.77 -1.59
CA CYS A 74 -11.61 -7.84 -1.21
C CYS A 74 -11.98 -7.07 0.06
N ASN A 75 -11.01 -6.92 0.96
CA ASN A 75 -11.12 -6.11 2.16
C ASN A 75 -10.21 -4.88 2.04
N VAL A 76 -10.62 -3.75 2.61
CA VAL A 76 -9.75 -2.57 2.69
C VAL A 76 -8.52 -2.93 3.52
N PHE A 77 -7.34 -2.73 2.94
CA PHE A 77 -6.05 -2.97 3.58
C PHE A 77 -5.49 -1.67 4.16
N GLU A 78 -5.43 -0.62 3.34
CA GLU A 78 -4.93 0.69 3.74
C GLU A 78 -5.70 1.79 3.00
N SER A 79 -5.82 2.96 3.64
CA SER A 79 -6.35 4.17 3.02
C SER A 79 -5.54 5.38 3.45
N VAL A 80 -5.23 6.26 2.51
CA VAL A 80 -4.53 7.52 2.75
C VAL A 80 -5.34 8.66 2.18
N THR A 81 -5.60 9.68 2.98
CA THR A 81 -6.23 10.94 2.54
C THR A 81 -5.28 12.11 2.71
N SER A 82 -5.42 13.11 1.84
CA SER A 82 -4.71 14.39 1.94
C SER A 82 -5.59 15.51 1.39
N GLN A 83 -5.58 16.67 2.03
CA GLN A 83 -6.31 17.84 1.56
C GLN A 83 -5.34 18.89 1.00
N ASN A 84 -5.66 19.46 -0.16
CA ASN A 84 -4.91 20.62 -0.65
C ASN A 84 -5.40 21.93 -0.04
N ALA A 85 -4.65 23.01 -0.27
CA ALA A 85 -4.99 24.37 0.19
C ALA A 85 -6.32 24.94 -0.38
N ARG A 86 -6.95 24.26 -1.35
CA ARG A 86 -8.25 24.65 -1.93
C ARG A 86 -9.41 23.85 -1.34
N GLY A 87 -9.18 23.03 -0.32
CA GLY A 87 -10.21 22.21 0.32
C GLY A 87 -10.61 20.97 -0.47
N VAL A 88 -9.81 20.55 -1.46
CA VAL A 88 -10.05 19.30 -2.20
C VAL A 88 -9.27 18.17 -1.55
N TRP A 89 -9.98 17.09 -1.22
CA TRP A 89 -9.43 15.84 -0.73
C TRP A 89 -8.96 14.95 -1.87
N PHE A 90 -7.83 14.29 -1.64
CA PHE A 90 -7.24 13.23 -2.44
C PHE A 90 -7.26 11.98 -1.58
N ALA A 91 -7.84 10.91 -2.09
CA ALA A 91 -7.88 9.63 -1.39
C ALA A 91 -7.24 8.55 -2.27
N VAL A 92 -6.42 7.71 -1.64
CA VAL A 92 -5.92 6.46 -2.19
C VAL A 92 -6.36 5.35 -1.26
N VAL A 93 -7.00 4.31 -1.79
CA VAL A 93 -7.42 3.13 -1.03
C VAL A 93 -6.81 1.91 -1.68
N ALA A 94 -6.17 1.05 -0.88
CA ALA A 94 -5.71 -0.26 -1.27
C ALA A 94 -6.63 -1.33 -0.69
N VAL A 95 -7.05 -2.28 -1.52
CA VAL A 95 -7.82 -3.45 -1.11
C VAL A 95 -6.98 -4.71 -1.27
N LEU A 96 -7.03 -5.59 -0.27
CA LEU A 96 -6.45 -6.93 -0.31
C LEU A 96 -7.55 -7.93 -0.68
N CYS A 97 -7.37 -8.60 -1.81
CA CYS A 97 -8.27 -9.62 -2.31
C CYS A 97 -7.69 -11.01 -2.10
N GLN A 98 -8.46 -11.94 -1.55
CA GLN A 98 -8.01 -13.33 -1.45
C GLN A 98 -8.26 -14.07 -2.78
N ALA A 99 -7.38 -15.02 -3.13
CA ALA A 99 -7.61 -15.87 -4.28
C ALA A 99 -8.95 -16.60 -4.17
N ARG A 100 -9.67 -16.66 -5.29
CA ARG A 100 -10.94 -17.38 -5.44
C ARG A 100 -10.78 -18.79 -4.88
N ALA A 101 -11.62 -19.16 -3.89
CA ALA A 101 -11.78 -20.56 -3.52
C ALA A 101 -12.22 -21.32 -4.79
N ALA A 102 -11.37 -22.21 -5.27
CA ALA A 102 -11.57 -22.98 -6.50
C ALA A 102 -12.73 -23.98 -6.36
#